data_AF-A0A354GG68-F1
#
_entry.id   AF-A0A354GG68-F1
#
_cell.length_a   1.000
_cell.length_b   1.000
_cell.length_c   1.000
_cell.angle_alpha   90.00
_cell.angle_beta   90.00
_cell.angle_gamma   90.00
#
_symmetry.space_group_name_H-M   'P 1'
#
loop_
_entity.id
_entity.type
_entity.pdbx_description
1 polymer ?
#
loop_
_entity_poly.entity_id
_entity_poly.type
_entity_poly.pdbx_seq_one_letter_code
_entity_poly.pdbx_strand_id
1 'polypeptide(L)'
;KSIGDIFQNCDKFPDVLAITETKLNGNVYAPNLPGYHPFEDVESKTDAGGVGVYVSNDFEYIVREDLSLKVSGCEDLWISILKNPNDSISTNSSKNLVIGTIYRHPQKKV
;
A
#
# COMPACT_ATOMS: atom_id res chain seq x y z
N LYS A 1 18.62 -0.99 9.22
CA LYS A 1 17.58 -1.95 9.69
C LYS A 1 16.64 -2.17 8.53
N SER A 2 16.39 -3.42 8.17
CA SER A 2 15.43 -3.75 7.12
C SER A 2 14.00 -3.54 7.64
N ILE A 3 13.03 -3.38 6.75
CA ILE A 3 11.61 -3.36 7.15
C ILE A 3 11.21 -4.69 7.83
N GLY A 4 11.88 -5.79 7.48
CA GLY A 4 11.62 -7.08 8.08
C GLY A 4 12.06 -7.20 9.53
N ASP A 5 13.06 -6.43 9.95
CA ASP A 5 13.54 -6.41 11.34
C ASP A 5 12.44 -5.91 12.30
N ILE A 6 11.46 -5.14 11.80
CA ILE A 6 10.33 -4.62 12.58
C ILE A 6 9.41 -5.75 13.05
N PHE A 7 9.29 -6.81 12.26
CA PHE A 7 8.37 -7.93 12.50
C PHE A 7 9.07 -9.20 12.99
N GLN A 8 10.33 -9.11 13.40
CA GLN A 8 11.14 -10.27 13.82
C GLN A 8 10.57 -11.07 15.01
N ASN A 9 9.65 -10.49 15.78
CA ASN A 9 8.98 -11.13 16.92
C ASN A 9 7.50 -11.46 16.63
N CYS A 10 7.08 -11.35 15.38
CA CYS A 10 5.74 -11.74 14.95
C CYS A 10 5.80 -13.15 14.36
N ASP A 11 4.78 -13.97 14.66
CA ASP A 11 4.68 -15.32 14.10
C ASP A 11 4.44 -15.32 12.58
N LYS A 12 3.94 -14.19 12.06
CA LYS A 12 3.65 -13.98 10.64
C LYS A 12 3.96 -12.55 10.24
N PHE A 13 4.36 -12.39 8.99
CA PHE A 13 4.44 -11.10 8.32
C PHE A 13 3.04 -10.60 7.93
N PRO A 14 2.79 -9.29 7.88
CA PRO A 14 1.48 -8.75 7.48
C PRO A 14 1.17 -9.02 6.00
N ASP A 15 -0.03 -9.44 5.64
CA ASP A 15 -0.39 -9.69 4.23
C ASP A 15 -0.33 -8.42 3.36
N VAL A 16 -0.55 -7.25 3.97
CA VAL A 16 -0.47 -5.94 3.33
C VAL A 16 0.27 -4.97 4.25
N LEU A 17 1.28 -4.27 3.75
CA LEU A 17 1.98 -3.20 4.46
C LEU A 17 1.75 -1.87 3.73
N ALA A 18 0.92 -1.02 4.30
CA ALA A 18 0.71 0.35 3.84
C ALA A 18 1.74 1.29 4.50
N ILE A 19 2.46 2.07 3.69
CA ILE A 19 3.52 2.96 4.15
C ILE A 19 3.23 4.38 3.65
N THR A 20 3.38 5.36 4.55
CA THR A 20 3.29 6.80 4.25
C THR A 20 4.65 7.45 4.51
N GLU A 21 4.85 8.65 3.97
CA GLU A 21 6.13 9.38 4.04
C GLU A 21 7.30 8.58 3.48
N THR A 22 7.09 7.92 2.34
CA THR A 22 8.08 7.06 1.70
C THR A 22 9.30 7.83 1.23
N LYS A 23 9.14 9.11 0.83
CA LYS A 23 10.19 9.99 0.28
C LYS A 23 10.93 9.38 -0.92
N LEU A 24 10.25 8.48 -1.62
CA LEU A 24 10.74 7.91 -2.87
C LEU A 24 10.63 8.95 -3.98
N ASN A 25 11.45 8.75 -5.02
CA ASN A 25 11.44 9.55 -6.23
C ASN A 25 12.06 8.71 -7.36
N GLY A 26 12.03 9.23 -8.59
CA GLY A 26 12.62 8.54 -9.75
C GLY A 26 14.09 8.09 -9.65
N ASN A 27 14.84 8.44 -8.59
CA ASN A 27 16.19 7.94 -8.30
C ASN A 27 16.30 7.12 -6.99
N VAL A 28 15.25 7.10 -6.16
CA VAL A 28 15.23 6.43 -4.84
C VAL A 28 14.04 5.48 -4.82
N TYR A 29 14.34 4.18 -4.78
CA TYR A 29 13.34 3.13 -4.87
C TYR A 29 13.14 2.40 -3.55
N ALA A 30 11.94 1.87 -3.34
CA ALA A 30 11.68 0.97 -2.23
C ALA A 30 12.48 -0.33 -2.41
N PRO A 31 13.01 -0.91 -1.32
CA PRO A 31 13.69 -2.20 -1.41
C PRO A 31 12.69 -3.31 -1.76
N ASN A 32 13.12 -4.34 -2.46
CA ASN A 32 12.30 -5.54 -2.63
C ASN A 32 12.11 -6.25 -1.28
N LEU A 33 10.89 -6.66 -0.98
CA LEU A 33 10.56 -7.43 0.21
C LEU A 33 10.23 -8.87 -0.20
N PRO A 34 11.07 -9.87 0.16
CA PRO A 34 10.81 -11.26 -0.20
C PRO A 34 9.44 -11.74 0.28
N GLY A 35 8.69 -12.41 -0.61
CA GLY A 35 7.32 -12.86 -0.33
C GLY A 35 6.23 -11.85 -0.71
N TYR A 36 6.61 -10.68 -1.21
CA TYR A 36 5.68 -9.64 -1.65
C TYR A 36 5.87 -9.33 -3.14
N HIS A 37 4.81 -8.79 -3.73
CA HIS A 37 4.86 -8.16 -5.05
C HIS A 37 5.80 -6.95 -5.03
N PRO A 38 6.25 -6.46 -6.20
CA PRO A 38 6.93 -5.18 -6.29
C PRO A 38 6.14 -4.08 -5.57
N PHE A 39 6.86 -3.15 -4.95
CA PHE A 39 6.23 -2.06 -4.22
C PHE A 39 5.44 -1.17 -5.17
N GLU A 40 4.16 -0.95 -4.86
CA GLU A 40 3.33 0.01 -5.58
C GLU A 40 3.37 1.33 -4.83
N ASP A 41 3.68 2.42 -5.52
CA ASP A 41 3.82 3.71 -4.89
C ASP A 41 3.26 4.87 -5.70
N VAL A 42 2.93 5.92 -4.96
CA VAL A 42 2.62 7.23 -5.48
C VAL A 42 3.61 8.20 -4.85
N GLU A 43 4.60 8.59 -5.65
CA GLU A 43 5.60 9.58 -5.28
C GLU A 43 4.92 10.93 -4.98
N SER A 44 5.44 11.66 -4.00
CA SER A 44 5.02 13.04 -3.80
C SER A 44 5.61 13.94 -4.89
N LYS A 45 4.88 15.01 -5.22
CA LYS A 45 5.42 16.12 -6.04
C LYS A 45 6.45 16.96 -5.29
N THR A 46 6.61 16.73 -3.99
CA THR A 46 7.62 17.38 -3.16
C THR A 46 8.64 16.35 -2.71
N ASP A 47 9.83 16.78 -2.27
CA ASP A 47 10.85 15.86 -1.72
C ASP A 47 10.46 15.25 -0.35
N ALA A 48 9.22 15.46 0.09
CA ALA A 48 8.65 14.94 1.33
C ALA A 48 7.26 14.33 1.07
N GLY A 49 6.91 13.27 1.80
CA GLY A 49 5.61 12.59 1.65
C GLY A 49 5.69 11.34 0.78
N GLY A 50 4.63 11.07 0.02
CA GLY A 50 4.48 9.85 -0.77
C GLY A 50 3.83 8.73 0.02
N VAL A 51 3.21 7.81 -0.70
CA VAL A 51 2.56 6.62 -0.15
C VAL A 51 2.92 5.40 -0.97
N GLY A 52 2.82 4.22 -0.38
CA GLY A 52 2.91 2.98 -1.14
C GLY A 52 2.51 1.77 -0.33
N VAL A 53 2.47 0.62 -0.98
CA VAL A 53 2.01 -0.63 -0.40
C VAL A 53 2.83 -1.82 -0.87
N TYR A 54 3.15 -2.71 0.06
CA TYR A 54 3.54 -4.08 -0.26
C TYR A 54 2.32 -4.99 -0.08
N VAL A 55 2.09 -5.89 -1.04
CA VAL A 55 1.06 -6.93 -0.98
C VAL A 55 1.73 -8.30 -1.06
N SER A 56 1.38 -9.22 -0.16
CA SER A 56 1.91 -10.59 -0.17
C SER A 56 1.61 -11.28 -1.50
N ASN A 57 2.55 -12.10 -1.98
CA ASN A 57 2.39 -12.90 -3.19
C ASN A 57 1.25 -13.93 -3.10
N ASP A 58 0.72 -14.18 -1.90
CA ASP A 58 -0.43 -15.04 -1.69
C ASP A 58 -1.76 -14.41 -2.16
N PHE A 59 -1.74 -13.10 -2.47
CA PHE A 59 -2.91 -12.35 -2.91
C PHE A 59 -2.71 -11.71 -4.28
N GLU A 60 -3.73 -11.82 -5.11
CA GLU A 60 -3.87 -11.01 -6.31
C GLU A 60 -4.53 -9.68 -5.95
N TYR A 61 -4.10 -8.60 -6.58
CA TYR A 61 -4.68 -7.28 -6.37
C TYR A 61 -4.71 -6.46 -7.66
N ILE A 62 -5.53 -5.41 -7.66
CA ILE A 62 -5.51 -4.38 -8.69
C ILE A 62 -5.41 -3.00 -8.03
N VAL A 63 -4.70 -2.08 -8.68
CA VAL A 63 -4.73 -0.66 -8.31
C VAL A 63 -6.05 -0.04 -8.78
N ARG A 64 -6.67 0.77 -7.92
CA ARG A 64 -7.97 1.42 -8.13
C ARG A 64 -7.81 2.92 -8.29
N GLU A 65 -7.21 3.34 -9.41
CA GLU A 65 -7.02 4.76 -9.75
C GLU A 65 -8.34 5.56 -9.80
N ASP A 66 -9.45 4.88 -10.08
CA ASP A 66 -10.79 5.46 -10.09
C ASP A 66 -11.27 5.92 -8.71
N LEU A 67 -10.66 5.41 -7.63
CA LEU A 67 -10.94 5.81 -6.25
C LEU A 67 -10.02 6.93 -5.75
N SER A 68 -9.08 7.41 -6.57
CA SER A 68 -8.16 8.47 -6.15
C SER A 68 -8.92 9.71 -5.66
N LEU A 69 -8.51 10.22 -4.50
CA LEU A 69 -9.13 11.38 -3.86
C LEU A 69 -8.91 12.66 -4.66
N LYS A 70 -7.81 12.76 -5.40
CA LYS A 70 -7.41 13.94 -6.20
C LYS A 70 -7.44 15.24 -5.38
N VAL A 71 -7.08 15.15 -4.09
CA VAL A 71 -7.04 16.28 -3.17
C VAL A 71 -5.63 16.87 -3.17
N SER A 72 -5.52 18.21 -3.27
CA SER A 72 -4.24 18.91 -3.19
C SER A 72 -3.59 18.75 -1.81
N GLY A 73 -2.27 18.55 -1.79
CA GLY A 73 -1.52 18.32 -0.54
C GLY A 73 -1.85 16.98 0.12
N CYS A 74 -2.25 16.00 -0.69
CA CYS A 74 -2.55 14.64 -0.27
C CYS A 74 -1.99 13.68 -1.34
N GLU A 75 -1.31 12.63 -0.91
CA GLU A 75 -1.03 11.46 -1.73
C GLU A 75 -1.91 10.30 -1.24
N ASP A 76 -2.46 9.55 -2.18
CA ASP A 76 -3.32 8.41 -1.88
C ASP A 76 -3.13 7.29 -2.90
N LEU A 77 -3.14 6.05 -2.41
CA LEU A 77 -3.04 4.83 -3.20
C LEU A 77 -4.14 3.87 -2.75
N TRP A 78 -4.92 3.38 -3.71
CA TRP A 78 -6.01 2.45 -3.46
C TRP A 78 -5.75 1.14 -4.18
N ILE A 79 -5.87 0.04 -3.46
CA ILE A 79 -5.82 -1.31 -4.03
C ILE A 79 -7.08 -2.09 -3.67
N SER A 80 -7.44 -3.03 -4.53
CA SER A 80 -8.50 -4.00 -4.28
C SER A 80 -7.88 -5.39 -4.26
N ILE A 81 -7.88 -6.04 -3.09
CA ILE A 81 -7.50 -7.45 -2.96
C ILE A 81 -8.60 -8.28 -3.62
N LEU A 82 -8.21 -9.12 -4.58
CA LEU A 82 -9.10 -10.00 -5.30
C LEU A 82 -9.28 -11.28 -4.51
N LYS A 83 -10.53 -11.76 -4.39
CA LYS A 83 -10.79 -13.05 -3.76
C LYS A 83 -10.18 -14.16 -4.62
N ASN A 84 -9.53 -15.13 -3.99
CA ASN A 84 -9.10 -16.33 -4.72
C ASN A 84 -10.35 -17.09 -5.21
N PRO A 85 -10.48 -17.35 -6.53
CA PRO A 85 -11.66 -18.04 -7.08
C PRO A 85 -11.86 -19.45 -6.52
N ASN A 86 -10.83 -20.03 -5.91
CA ASN A 86 -10.89 -21.36 -5.29
C ASN A 86 -11.31 -21.34 -3.80
N ASP A 87 -11.56 -20.16 -3.23
CA ASP A 87 -11.96 -20.01 -1.83
C ASP A 87 -13.45 -20.34 -1.64
N SER A 88 -13.68 -21.59 -1.22
CA SER A 88 -14.97 -22.29 -1.14
C SER A 88 -15.87 -21.82 0.00
N ILE A 89 -15.45 -20.82 0.78
CA ILE A 89 -16.33 -20.16 1.75
C ILE A 89 -17.26 -19.20 0.99
N SER A 90 -18.39 -19.75 0.52
CA SER A 90 -19.49 -19.04 -0.13
C SER A 90 -20.41 -18.43 0.93
N THR A 91 -20.04 -17.28 1.45
CA THR A 91 -21.04 -16.37 2.00
C THR A 91 -21.56 -15.50 0.87
N ASN A 92 -22.89 -15.35 0.75
CA ASN A 92 -23.66 -14.67 -0.32
C ASN A 92 -23.35 -13.17 -0.57
N SER A 93 -22.15 -12.70 -0.21
CA SER A 93 -21.65 -11.34 -0.46
C SER A 93 -20.16 -11.45 -0.80
N SER A 94 -19.85 -11.80 -2.05
CA SER A 94 -18.49 -11.81 -2.61
C SER A 94 -17.99 -10.38 -2.82
N LYS A 95 -17.55 -9.73 -1.75
CA LYS A 95 -17.01 -8.38 -1.83
C LYS A 95 -15.50 -8.43 -1.78
N ASN A 96 -14.86 -7.82 -2.77
CA ASN A 96 -13.43 -7.55 -2.73
C ASN A 96 -13.13 -6.62 -1.54
N LEU A 97 -11.95 -6.78 -0.93
CA LEU A 97 -11.46 -5.86 0.10
C LEU A 97 -10.74 -4.70 -0.58
N VAL A 98 -11.20 -3.47 -0.32
CA VAL A 98 -10.53 -2.25 -0.80
C VAL A 98 -9.73 -1.65 0.35
N ILE A 99 -8.47 -1.32 0.08
CA ILE A 99 -7.53 -0.72 1.04
C ILE A 99 -7.05 0.61 0.45
N GLY A 100 -7.15 1.68 1.24
CA GLY A 100 -6.64 3.01 0.89
C GLY A 100 -5.49 3.41 1.82
N THR A 101 -4.35 3.74 1.23
CA THR A 101 -3.20 4.33 1.94
C THR A 101 -3.19 5.81 1.63
N ILE A 102 -3.29 6.65 2.67
CA ILE A 102 -3.48 8.11 2.50
C ILE A 102 -2.47 8.84 3.37
N TYR A 103 -1.73 9.75 2.75
CA TYR A 103 -0.89 10.72 3.45
C TYR A 103 -1.37 12.13 3.15
N ARG A 104 -1.64 12.90 4.21
CA ARG A 104 -1.99 14.32 4.10
C ARG A 104 -0.84 15.15 4.64
N HIS A 105 -0.36 16.08 3.82
CA HIS A 105 0.73 16.97 4.21
C HIS A 105 0.35 17.81 5.44
N PRO A 106 1.27 17.99 6.41
CA PRO A 106 1.04 18.87 7.52
C PRO A 106 0.87 20.31 7.02
N GLN A 107 -0.23 20.95 7.38
CA GLN A 107 -0.44 22.37 7.11
C GLN A 107 -0.03 23.17 8.33
N LYS A 108 0.80 24.20 8.14
CA LYS A 108 0.95 25.24 9.17
C LYS A 108 -0.41 25.88 9.38
N LYS A 109 -0.99 25.74 10.57
CA LYS A 109 -2.05 26.64 11.01
C LYS A 109 -1.40 28.03 11.13
N VAL A 110 -1.79 28.93 10.24
CA VAL A 110 -1.50 30.36 10.35
C VAL A 110 -2.48 30.96 11.36
#